data_AF-A0A934DPV0-F1
#
_entry.id   AF-A0A934DPV0-F1
#
_cell.length_a   1.000
_cell.length_b   1.000
_cell.length_c   1.000
_cell.angle_alpha   90.00
_cell.angle_beta   90.00
_cell.angle_gamma   90.00
#
_symmetry.space_group_name_H-M   'P 1'
#
loop_
_entity.id
_entity.type
_entity.pdbx_description
1 polymer ?
#
loop_
_entity_poly.entity_id
_entity_poly.type
_entity_poly.pdbx_seq_one_letter_code
_entity_poly.pdbx_strand_id
1 'polypeptide(L)'
;MRWRVARGMIGLTLVAACRHDAPISAAAPSTSAPVQALPTDVLADRIAALTSCSDSCCTQEIPPWVFGHQVELRDPGSLQKARVTIRSSAPARLKALSALRIAVEMQPDDVDLLSPLAAMQDDAGPLPIMTVSQMAQRCYPITWSRPTLGNVALDSLRRLTGASFQTPDELVAWRKARGSLEASFSYWEDSLRHAHGDRHDALAARLESRPELWLRVMLCGDSQAAGTLDLAKAGRVAREILGMQRVARMLQGAETWSECTAPERFPVFAQRVFRMAEAIQDPVLQEAMMGLWSDRKLAGKDRTEAALAVSLSRLRPDQGRRVLADTLDRLTSARAPVLQELSKRYFDVESERLQRFMLAAGIHDSEDRVAILEGALLRGDGAVPMLRNVVMNPSFDSDAEQVIERLVAFVAARDAGASFPRRGEMHVGLYKNSTPEERKGREDQSIAARKDCMARVRAWFGRPRSGPRGT
;
A
#
# COMPACT_ATOMS: atom_id res chain seq x y z
N MET A 1 -68.68 -14.99 16.54
CA MET A 1 -68.63 -15.28 17.99
C MET A 1 -67.21 -15.73 18.32
N ARG A 2 -66.41 -14.89 19.00
CA ARG A 2 -66.09 -14.93 20.46
C ARG A 2 -64.92 -15.92 20.74
N TRP A 3 -63.74 -15.65 21.34
CA TRP A 3 -62.99 -14.55 22.02
C TRP A 3 -61.47 -14.91 21.97
N ARG A 4 -60.53 -13.98 21.67
CA ARG A 4 -59.50 -13.33 22.55
C ARG A 4 -58.74 -14.19 23.59
N VAL A 5 -57.38 -14.15 23.57
CA VAL A 5 -56.41 -13.96 24.71
C VAL A 5 -55.04 -13.48 24.12
N ALA A 6 -54.65 -12.19 24.24
CA ALA A 6 -53.65 -11.54 25.12
C ALA A 6 -52.16 -11.90 24.85
N ARG A 7 -51.27 -11.03 24.33
CA ARG A 7 -50.58 -9.84 24.91
C ARG A 7 -50.00 -10.04 26.32
N GLY A 8 -48.66 -10.08 26.41
CA GLY A 8 -47.88 -9.93 27.64
C GLY A 8 -46.56 -9.22 27.33
N MET A 9 -46.47 -7.96 27.74
CA MET A 9 -45.29 -7.11 27.75
C MET A 9 -44.87 -6.98 29.22
N ILE A 10 -43.62 -7.27 29.58
CA ILE A 10 -43.01 -6.81 30.83
C ILE A 10 -41.56 -6.44 30.54
N GLY A 11 -41.27 -5.14 30.54
CA GLY A 11 -39.98 -4.64 30.97
C GLY A 11 -40.14 -4.11 32.40
N LEU A 12 -39.12 -4.25 33.24
CA LEU A 12 -38.66 -3.18 34.13
C LEU A 12 -37.36 -3.57 34.87
N THR A 13 -36.48 -2.59 34.83
CA THR A 13 -35.21 -2.33 35.51
C THR A 13 -35.34 -2.19 37.03
N LEU A 14 -34.22 -2.44 37.75
CA LEU A 14 -33.73 -1.91 39.05
C LEU A 14 -32.86 -3.01 39.71
N VAL A 15 -31.67 -2.83 40.30
CA VAL A 15 -31.00 -1.71 41.00
C VAL A 15 -29.47 -1.86 40.88
N ALA A 16 -28.77 -0.73 41.02
CA ALA A 16 -27.32 -0.53 40.99
C ALA A 16 -26.60 -0.74 42.35
N ALA A 17 -25.31 -0.39 42.36
CA ALA A 17 -24.35 -0.18 43.48
C ALA A 17 -23.56 -1.45 43.91
N CYS A 18 -22.24 -1.46 44.03
CA CYS A 18 -21.28 -0.48 44.57
C CYS A 18 -19.92 -0.59 43.83
N ARG A 19 -19.38 0.50 43.28
CA ARG A 19 -18.34 1.44 43.83
C ARG A 19 -16.88 1.09 43.49
N HIS A 20 -16.26 2.04 42.79
CA HIS A 20 -14.84 2.38 42.83
C HIS A 20 -14.42 2.88 44.23
N ASP A 21 -13.21 2.49 44.66
CA ASP A 21 -12.16 3.30 45.33
C ASP A 21 -11.06 2.31 45.80
N ALA A 22 -9.94 2.17 45.06
CA ALA A 22 -8.62 2.81 45.28
C ALA A 22 -7.64 1.87 46.05
N PRO A 23 -6.29 2.04 46.05
CA PRO A 23 -5.47 3.11 45.47
C PRO A 23 -4.27 2.67 44.60
N ILE A 24 -3.59 3.69 44.07
CA ILE A 24 -2.33 3.67 43.33
C ILE A 24 -1.12 3.54 44.29
N SER A 25 -0.09 2.83 43.82
CA SER A 25 1.34 2.85 44.22
C SER A 25 1.82 1.91 45.34
N ALA A 26 2.66 0.94 44.96
CA ALA A 26 3.94 0.68 45.62
C ALA A 26 4.91 0.00 44.62
N ALA A 27 6.11 0.58 44.51
CA ALA A 27 7.30 0.17 43.78
C ALA A 27 7.37 -1.27 43.20
N ALA A 28 7.62 -1.37 41.90
CA ALA A 28 8.24 -2.56 41.33
C ALA A 28 9.71 -2.63 41.82
N PRO A 29 10.15 -3.72 42.48
CA PRO A 29 11.56 -3.92 42.67
C PRO A 29 12.19 -4.24 41.32
N SER A 30 13.06 -3.34 40.85
CA SER A 30 14.02 -3.60 39.79
C SER A 30 15.05 -4.60 40.31
N THR A 31 14.72 -5.88 40.27
CA THR A 31 15.69 -6.96 40.40
C THR A 31 15.73 -7.70 39.08
N SER A 32 16.77 -7.38 38.29
CA SER A 32 17.27 -8.21 37.20
C SER A 32 17.69 -9.57 37.77
N ALA A 33 16.74 -10.47 37.97
CA ALA A 33 17.03 -11.87 38.25
C ALA A 33 17.58 -12.50 36.96
N PRO A 34 18.61 -13.36 37.05
CA PRO A 34 19.11 -14.10 35.89
C PRO A 34 17.97 -14.95 35.33
N VAL A 35 17.72 -14.80 34.03
CA VAL A 35 16.68 -15.55 33.31
C VAL A 35 17.04 -17.03 33.33
N GLN A 36 16.49 -17.77 34.29
CA GLN A 36 16.56 -19.23 34.27
C GLN A 36 15.73 -19.75 33.10
N ALA A 37 16.35 -20.61 32.28
CA ALA A 37 15.62 -21.39 31.30
C ALA A 37 14.55 -22.21 32.04
N LEU A 38 13.29 -22.10 31.61
CA LEU A 38 12.30 -23.09 32.03
C LEU A 38 12.82 -24.45 31.56
N PRO A 39 12.88 -25.47 32.45
CA PRO A 39 13.31 -26.80 32.05
C PRO A 39 12.46 -27.27 30.87
N THR A 40 13.14 -27.76 29.84
CA THR A 40 12.59 -28.24 28.56
C THR A 40 11.38 -29.19 28.75
N ASP A 41 11.39 -29.91 29.86
CA ASP A 41 10.43 -30.94 30.25
C ASP A 41 9.08 -30.33 30.69
N VAL A 42 9.11 -29.19 31.40
CA VAL A 42 7.90 -28.48 31.87
C VAL A 42 7.08 -27.92 30.70
N LEU A 43 7.77 -27.51 29.63
CA LEU A 43 7.11 -27.01 28.42
C LEU A 43 6.49 -28.16 27.61
N ALA A 44 7.18 -29.30 27.51
CA ALA A 44 6.65 -30.48 26.83
C ALA A 44 5.36 -30.99 27.51
N ASP A 45 5.33 -31.03 28.84
CA ASP A 45 4.17 -31.47 29.63
C ASP A 45 2.96 -30.52 29.50
N ARG A 46 3.20 -29.20 29.51
CA ARG A 46 2.13 -28.22 29.26
C ARG A 46 1.55 -28.33 27.86
N ILE A 47 2.38 -28.62 26.86
CA ILE A 47 1.90 -28.78 25.48
C ILE A 47 1.22 -30.16 25.28
N ALA A 48 1.59 -31.18 26.04
CA ALA A 48 0.87 -32.46 26.08
C ALA A 48 -0.54 -32.30 26.68
N ALA A 49 -0.69 -31.52 27.75
CA ALA A 49 -1.98 -31.20 28.36
C ALA A 49 -2.94 -30.46 27.39
N LEU A 50 -2.41 -29.70 26.42
CA LEU A 50 -3.21 -29.01 25.41
C LEU A 50 -3.82 -29.95 24.36
N THR A 51 -3.29 -31.16 24.17
CA THR A 51 -3.78 -32.13 23.16
C THR A 51 -4.99 -32.94 23.62
N SER A 52 -5.38 -32.83 24.89
CA SER A 52 -6.61 -33.45 25.43
C SER A 52 -7.82 -32.48 25.50
N CYS A 53 -7.63 -31.17 25.26
CA CYS A 53 -8.75 -30.24 25.10
C CYS A 53 -9.35 -30.38 23.70
N SER A 54 -10.57 -30.93 23.60
CA SER A 54 -11.37 -30.94 22.37
C SER A 54 -12.03 -29.59 22.05
N ASP A 55 -11.95 -28.61 22.96
CA ASP A 55 -12.79 -27.41 22.93
C ASP A 55 -11.98 -26.11 22.76
N SER A 56 -12.49 -25.25 21.86
CA SER A 56 -11.92 -24.00 21.37
C SER A 56 -11.86 -22.82 22.37
N CYS A 57 -12.12 -23.06 23.67
CA CYS A 57 -12.11 -22.03 24.73
C CYS A 57 -10.89 -22.14 25.68
N CYS A 58 -10.05 -23.15 25.53
CA CYS A 58 -8.87 -23.37 26.39
C CYS A 58 -7.67 -22.43 26.07
N THR A 59 -7.86 -21.37 25.26
CA THR A 59 -6.77 -20.48 24.80
C THR A 59 -6.13 -19.64 25.90
N GLN A 60 -6.68 -19.62 27.12
CA GLN A 60 -6.08 -18.92 28.27
C GLN A 60 -4.82 -19.61 28.81
N GLU A 61 -4.62 -20.90 28.54
CA GLU A 61 -3.44 -21.67 28.98
C GLU A 61 -2.41 -21.90 27.88
N ILE A 62 -2.76 -21.56 26.63
CA ILE A 62 -1.82 -21.61 25.51
C ILE A 62 -0.93 -20.37 25.61
N PRO A 63 0.39 -20.53 25.72
CA PRO A 63 1.27 -19.38 25.76
C PRO A 63 1.05 -18.51 24.50
N PRO A 64 0.88 -17.19 24.62
CA PRO A 64 0.53 -16.32 23.50
C PRO A 64 1.47 -16.39 22.28
N TRP A 65 2.66 -16.99 22.43
CA TRP A 65 3.68 -17.15 21.38
C TRP A 65 3.49 -18.36 20.48
N VAL A 66 2.63 -19.30 20.90
CA VAL A 66 2.24 -20.42 20.06
C VAL A 66 1.32 -19.93 18.94
N PHE A 67 0.58 -18.84 19.17
CA PHE A 67 -0.19 -18.17 18.14
C PHE A 67 0.68 -17.13 17.46
N GLY A 68 1.08 -17.41 16.21
CA GLY A 68 1.77 -16.45 15.35
C GLY A 68 0.99 -15.18 15.00
N HIS A 69 -0.07 -14.85 15.77
CA HIS A 69 -0.89 -13.65 15.63
C HIS A 69 -0.80 -12.74 16.87
N GLN A 70 0.14 -11.81 16.76
CA GLN A 70 -0.08 -10.37 16.90
C GLN A 70 -0.24 -9.65 18.24
N VAL A 71 -0.30 -10.27 19.44
CA VAL A 71 -0.57 -9.42 20.63
C VAL A 71 0.52 -9.31 21.69
N GLU A 72 1.33 -10.33 22.05
CA GLU A 72 2.14 -10.17 23.27
C GLU A 72 3.57 -10.74 23.31
N LEU A 73 4.22 -10.99 22.16
CA LEU A 73 5.64 -11.38 22.16
C LEU A 73 6.51 -10.54 21.26
N ARG A 74 6.74 -9.31 21.71
CA ARG A 74 7.94 -8.54 21.40
C ARG A 74 8.97 -8.64 22.53
N ASP A 75 9.00 -9.75 23.28
CA ASP A 75 10.10 -9.99 24.22
C ASP A 75 11.33 -10.44 23.41
N PRO A 76 12.41 -9.64 23.33
CA PRO A 76 13.64 -10.03 22.63
C PRO A 76 14.26 -11.29 23.25
N GLY A 77 14.02 -11.55 24.54
CA GLY A 77 14.45 -12.75 25.24
C GLY A 77 13.83 -14.04 24.67
N SER A 78 12.58 -13.98 24.22
CA SER A 78 11.88 -15.12 23.60
C SER A 78 12.50 -15.56 22.28
N LEU A 79 12.96 -14.62 21.45
CA LEU A 79 13.56 -14.91 20.15
C LEU A 79 14.95 -15.53 20.31
N GLN A 80 15.76 -15.00 21.23
CA GLN A 80 17.07 -15.56 21.53
C GLN A 80 16.95 -17.00 22.09
N LYS A 81 15.96 -17.26 22.95
CA LYS A 81 15.65 -18.61 23.43
C LYS A 81 15.30 -19.55 22.27
N ALA A 82 14.43 -19.11 21.35
CA ALA A 82 14.09 -19.91 20.17
C ALA A 82 15.34 -20.26 19.34
N ARG A 83 16.25 -19.30 19.12
CA ARG A 83 17.51 -19.56 18.41
C ARG A 83 18.41 -20.56 19.12
N VAL A 84 18.51 -20.47 20.45
CA VAL A 84 19.26 -21.44 21.27
C VAL A 84 18.63 -22.84 21.19
N THR A 85 17.30 -22.94 21.23
CA THR A 85 16.57 -24.22 21.12
C THR A 85 16.80 -24.90 19.77
N ILE A 86 16.84 -24.15 18.66
CA ILE A 86 17.14 -24.75 17.34
C ILE A 86 18.54 -25.37 17.30
N ARG A 87 19.52 -24.71 17.93
CA ARG A 87 20.92 -25.15 17.96
C ARG A 87 21.19 -26.30 18.94
N SER A 88 20.30 -26.56 19.87
CA SER A 88 20.50 -27.59 20.90
C SER A 88 19.99 -28.97 20.47
N SER A 89 20.15 -29.96 21.35
CA SER A 89 19.58 -31.30 21.23
C SER A 89 18.09 -31.36 21.62
N ALA A 90 17.37 -30.23 21.56
CA ALA A 90 15.96 -30.17 21.93
C ALA A 90 15.08 -31.11 21.05
N PRO A 91 13.98 -31.65 21.61
CA PRO A 91 12.99 -32.42 20.86
C PRO A 91 12.46 -31.71 19.60
N ALA A 92 12.10 -32.50 18.58
CA ALA A 92 11.61 -32.00 17.28
C ALA A 92 10.44 -31.01 17.42
N ARG A 93 9.51 -31.29 18.33
CA ARG A 93 8.37 -30.40 18.63
C ARG A 93 8.78 -29.00 19.10
N LEU A 94 9.78 -28.91 19.97
CA LEU A 94 10.27 -27.63 20.47
C LEU A 94 11.07 -26.87 19.41
N LYS A 95 11.79 -27.58 18.55
CA LYS A 95 12.43 -26.99 17.37
C LYS A 95 11.39 -26.45 16.38
N ALA A 96 10.30 -27.17 16.13
CA ALA A 96 9.23 -26.73 15.25
C ALA A 96 8.55 -25.44 15.75
N LEU A 97 8.20 -25.39 17.05
CA LEU A 97 7.63 -24.18 17.65
C LEU A 97 8.62 -22.99 17.62
N SER A 98 9.90 -23.25 17.85
CA SER A 98 10.95 -22.23 17.77
C SER A 98 11.11 -21.70 16.34
N ALA A 99 11.00 -22.55 15.32
CA ALA A 99 11.03 -22.15 13.92
C ALA A 99 9.85 -21.26 13.54
N LEU A 100 8.64 -21.53 14.06
CA LEU A 100 7.47 -20.68 13.86
C LEU A 100 7.64 -19.30 14.51
N ARG A 101 8.26 -19.24 15.71
CA ARG A 101 8.55 -17.97 16.40
C ARG A 101 9.56 -17.13 15.63
N ILE A 102 10.63 -17.76 15.15
CA ILE A 102 11.71 -17.11 14.38
C ILE A 102 11.15 -16.49 13.09
N ALA A 103 10.21 -17.18 12.43
CA ALA A 103 9.57 -16.71 11.20
C ALA A 103 8.84 -15.36 11.32
N VAL A 104 8.65 -14.84 12.54
CA VAL A 104 7.95 -13.57 12.81
C VAL A 104 8.86 -12.34 12.62
N GLU A 105 10.18 -12.44 12.83
CA GLU A 105 11.08 -11.27 12.88
C GLU A 105 12.06 -11.13 11.69
N MET A 106 11.97 -12.02 10.69
CA MET A 106 12.62 -11.86 9.36
C MET A 106 14.11 -11.47 9.41
N GLN A 107 14.97 -12.27 10.07
CA GLN A 107 16.41 -12.08 9.95
C GLN A 107 17.04 -12.99 8.88
N PRO A 108 17.94 -12.48 8.01
CA PRO A 108 18.67 -13.30 7.05
C PRO A 108 19.41 -14.46 7.72
N ASP A 109 20.05 -14.22 8.86
CA ASP A 109 20.76 -15.26 9.63
C ASP A 109 19.85 -16.38 10.12
N ASP A 110 18.55 -16.10 10.28
CA ASP A 110 17.58 -17.11 10.67
C ASP A 110 17.28 -18.08 9.52
N VAL A 111 17.56 -17.71 8.26
CA VAL A 111 17.51 -18.64 7.12
C VAL A 111 18.56 -19.74 7.28
N ASP A 112 19.78 -19.37 7.68
CA ASP A 112 20.89 -20.30 7.90
C ASP A 112 20.62 -21.22 9.08
N LEU A 113 20.00 -20.68 10.11
CA LEU A 113 19.61 -21.42 11.30
C LEU A 113 18.54 -22.49 11.01
N LEU A 114 17.56 -22.17 10.16
CA LEU A 114 16.44 -23.07 9.86
C LEU A 114 16.71 -24.03 8.69
N SER A 115 17.64 -23.70 7.78
CA SER A 115 17.94 -24.51 6.58
C SER A 115 18.27 -25.99 6.90
N PRO A 116 19.07 -26.33 7.92
CA PRO A 116 19.36 -27.73 8.25
C PRO A 116 18.13 -28.53 8.68
N LEU A 117 17.11 -27.86 9.24
CA LEU A 117 15.89 -28.52 9.69
C LEU A 117 15.00 -28.95 8.53
N ALA A 118 15.13 -28.32 7.36
CA ALA A 118 14.29 -28.59 6.19
C ALA A 118 14.35 -30.06 5.73
N ALA A 119 15.50 -30.72 5.90
CA ALA A 119 15.69 -32.12 5.54
C ALA A 119 15.19 -33.12 6.62
N MET A 120 14.80 -32.65 7.80
CA MET A 120 14.43 -33.51 8.92
C MET A 120 13.02 -34.09 8.74
N GLN A 121 12.90 -35.40 8.90
CA GLN A 121 11.64 -36.15 8.81
C GLN A 121 11.01 -36.46 10.18
N ASP A 122 11.63 -36.01 11.26
CA ASP A 122 11.12 -36.22 12.62
C ASP A 122 9.71 -35.64 12.77
N ASP A 123 8.82 -36.39 13.42
CA ASP A 123 7.46 -35.93 13.74
C ASP A 123 7.55 -34.73 14.70
N ALA A 124 7.01 -33.58 14.28
CA ALA A 124 6.93 -32.39 15.14
C ALA A 124 5.80 -32.51 16.18
N GLY A 125 5.00 -33.57 16.10
CA GLY A 125 3.78 -33.75 16.88
C GLY A 125 2.67 -32.81 16.41
N PRO A 126 1.52 -32.79 17.11
CA PRO A 126 0.41 -31.93 16.76
C PRO A 126 0.77 -30.46 16.99
N LEU A 127 0.67 -29.68 15.91
CA LEU A 127 0.83 -28.22 15.88
C LEU A 127 -0.48 -27.54 15.44
N PRO A 128 -0.85 -26.41 16.07
CA PRO A 128 -2.08 -25.71 15.72
C PRO A 128 -1.93 -25.00 14.37
N ILE A 129 -2.85 -25.25 13.45
CA ILE A 129 -3.09 -24.46 12.25
C ILE A 129 -4.38 -23.66 12.48
N MET A 130 -4.24 -22.34 12.59
CA MET A 130 -5.38 -21.44 12.61
C MET A 130 -5.74 -21.04 11.18
N THR A 131 -6.83 -21.59 10.66
CA THR A 131 -7.53 -21.01 9.49
C THR A 131 -8.47 -19.92 10.00
N VAL A 132 -8.00 -18.67 9.98
CA VAL A 132 -8.86 -17.52 10.29
C VAL A 132 -9.70 -17.21 9.05
N SER A 133 -10.82 -17.90 8.87
CA SER A 133 -11.84 -17.49 7.90
C SER A 133 -12.95 -16.72 8.61
N GLN A 134 -13.01 -15.41 8.38
CA GLN A 134 -14.08 -14.46 8.71
C GLN A 134 -14.13 -13.89 10.15
N MET A 135 -14.15 -12.55 10.22
CA MET A 135 -13.99 -11.68 11.39
C MET A 135 -15.16 -11.68 12.41
N ALA A 136 -15.88 -12.78 12.63
CA ALA A 136 -17.10 -12.73 13.46
C ALA A 136 -17.37 -13.94 14.37
N GLN A 137 -16.39 -14.80 14.68
CA GLN A 137 -16.61 -15.91 15.62
C GLN A 137 -15.84 -15.69 16.93
N ARG A 138 -16.54 -15.84 18.07
CA ARG A 138 -15.96 -15.81 19.43
C ARG A 138 -15.05 -17.00 19.74
N CYS A 139 -15.10 -18.04 18.91
CA CYS A 139 -14.34 -19.28 19.05
C CYS A 139 -13.84 -19.66 17.65
N TYR A 140 -12.54 -19.88 17.50
CA TYR A 140 -11.94 -20.27 16.22
C TYR A 140 -11.79 -21.78 16.17
N PRO A 141 -12.19 -22.45 15.08
CA PRO A 141 -11.83 -23.85 14.88
C PRO A 141 -10.29 -23.93 14.73
N ILE A 142 -9.63 -24.53 15.72
CA ILE A 142 -8.21 -24.87 15.64
C ILE A 142 -8.12 -26.25 15.00
N THR A 143 -7.51 -26.33 13.83
CA THR A 143 -7.16 -27.64 13.24
C THR A 143 -5.76 -28.01 13.68
N TRP A 144 -5.59 -29.26 14.09
CA TRP A 144 -4.28 -29.77 14.47
C TRP A 144 -3.68 -30.51 13.28
N SER A 145 -2.50 -30.08 12.87
CA SER A 145 -1.71 -30.80 11.87
C SER A 145 -0.61 -31.59 12.56
N ARG A 146 -0.17 -32.69 11.95
CA ARG A 146 1.02 -33.45 12.38
C ARG A 146 2.10 -33.35 11.32
N PRO A 147 2.75 -32.18 11.18
CA PRO A 147 3.79 -32.00 10.19
C PRO A 147 5.10 -32.63 10.68
N THR A 148 5.96 -33.00 9.75
CA THR A 148 7.38 -33.22 10.04
C THR A 148 8.05 -31.89 10.40
N LEU A 149 9.15 -31.94 11.15
CA LEU A 149 10.00 -30.76 11.41
C LEU A 149 10.46 -30.05 10.13
N GLY A 150 10.78 -30.81 9.06
CA GLY A 150 11.14 -30.26 7.76
C GLY A 150 10.05 -29.40 7.13
N ASN A 151 8.81 -29.88 7.08
CA ASN A 151 7.66 -29.11 6.58
C ASN A 151 7.44 -27.81 7.35
N VAL A 152 7.61 -27.82 8.69
CA VAL A 152 7.50 -26.59 9.49
C VAL A 152 8.65 -25.63 9.17
N ALA A 153 9.87 -26.14 9.04
CA ALA A 153 11.03 -25.33 8.66
C ALA A 153 10.86 -24.69 7.27
N LEU A 154 10.37 -25.44 6.27
CA LEU A 154 10.09 -24.93 4.93
C LEU A 154 8.99 -23.84 4.94
N ASP A 155 7.91 -24.02 5.70
CA ASP A 155 6.88 -22.97 5.83
C ASP A 155 7.43 -21.72 6.55
N SER A 156 8.22 -21.90 7.60
CA SER A 156 8.89 -20.79 8.29
C SER A 156 9.86 -20.04 7.37
N LEU A 157 10.66 -20.77 6.59
CA LEU A 157 11.57 -20.21 5.59
C LEU A 157 10.80 -19.46 4.50
N ARG A 158 9.63 -19.97 4.08
CA ARG A 158 8.75 -19.26 3.15
C ARG A 158 8.30 -17.92 3.69
N ARG A 159 7.90 -17.87 4.96
CA ARG A 159 7.50 -16.62 5.62
C ARG A 159 8.66 -15.63 5.77
N LEU A 160 9.87 -16.12 6.06
CA LEU A 160 11.07 -15.31 6.21
C LEU A 160 11.56 -14.71 4.87
N THR A 161 11.53 -15.51 3.81
CA THR A 161 12.15 -15.16 2.52
C THR A 161 11.15 -14.63 1.50
N GLY A 162 9.85 -14.90 1.68
CA GLY A 162 8.83 -14.66 0.67
C GLY A 162 8.86 -15.65 -0.50
N ALA A 163 9.80 -16.61 -0.52
CA ALA A 163 9.92 -17.63 -1.55
C ALA A 163 9.30 -18.95 -1.08
N SER A 164 8.56 -19.65 -1.95
CA SER A 164 7.96 -20.93 -1.58
C SER A 164 8.90 -22.09 -1.89
N PHE A 165 8.96 -23.05 -0.95
CA PHE A 165 9.78 -24.26 -1.06
C PHE A 165 8.89 -25.46 -0.73
N GLN A 166 8.75 -26.40 -1.66
CA GLN A 166 8.08 -27.67 -1.44
C GLN A 166 9.06 -28.75 -0.98
N THR A 167 10.34 -28.59 -1.32
CA THR A 167 11.39 -29.58 -1.01
C THR A 167 12.65 -28.92 -0.47
N PRO A 168 13.51 -29.68 0.27
CA PRO A 168 14.82 -29.19 0.68
C PRO A 168 15.74 -28.87 -0.51
N ASP A 169 15.62 -29.61 -1.61
CA ASP A 169 16.42 -29.38 -2.81
C ASP A 169 16.09 -28.04 -3.48
N GLU A 170 14.81 -27.65 -3.49
CA GLU A 170 14.39 -26.32 -3.94
C GLU A 170 15.01 -25.21 -3.10
N LEU A 171 15.07 -25.38 -1.77
CA LEU A 171 15.73 -24.43 -0.87
C LEU A 171 17.24 -24.34 -1.17
N VAL A 172 17.92 -25.46 -1.36
CA VAL A 172 19.35 -25.50 -1.67
C VAL A 172 19.62 -24.83 -3.01
N ALA A 173 18.83 -25.11 -4.04
CA ALA A 173 18.93 -24.48 -5.36
C ALA A 173 18.68 -22.97 -5.27
N TRP A 174 17.63 -22.57 -4.56
CA TRP A 174 17.29 -21.16 -4.34
C TRP A 174 18.41 -20.39 -3.64
N ARG A 175 19.01 -20.99 -2.61
CA ARG A 175 20.12 -20.41 -1.85
C ARG A 175 21.37 -20.29 -2.71
N LYS A 176 21.71 -21.34 -3.46
CA LYS A 176 22.85 -21.34 -4.39
C LYS A 176 22.71 -20.24 -5.45
N ALA A 177 21.51 -20.01 -5.96
CA ALA A 177 21.25 -18.98 -6.96
C ALA A 177 21.45 -17.54 -6.43
N ARG A 178 21.24 -17.30 -5.14
CA ARG A 178 21.33 -15.96 -4.53
C ARG A 178 22.69 -15.67 -3.89
N GLY A 179 23.45 -16.70 -3.51
CA GLY A 179 24.72 -16.53 -2.81
C GLY A 179 24.50 -15.88 -1.43
N SER A 180 25.18 -14.76 -1.16
CA SER A 180 24.98 -13.99 0.07
C SER A 180 23.60 -13.34 0.07
N LEU A 181 22.70 -13.82 0.93
CA LEU A 181 21.35 -13.25 1.09
C LEU A 181 21.40 -11.78 1.47
N GLU A 182 22.34 -11.41 2.34
CA GLU A 182 22.51 -10.04 2.80
C GLU A 182 22.84 -9.04 1.68
N ALA A 183 23.59 -9.49 0.67
CA ALA A 183 23.96 -8.71 -0.50
C ALA A 183 23.01 -8.92 -1.70
N SER A 184 22.06 -9.86 -1.59
CA SER A 184 21.19 -10.27 -2.70
C SER A 184 20.04 -9.30 -2.88
N PHE A 185 20.00 -8.62 -4.02
CA PHE A 185 18.87 -7.78 -4.41
C PHE A 185 17.54 -8.53 -4.38
N SER A 186 17.47 -9.71 -5.00
CA SER A 186 16.23 -10.48 -5.12
C SER A 186 15.69 -10.93 -3.76
N TYR A 187 16.58 -11.23 -2.80
CA TYR A 187 16.16 -11.55 -1.45
C TYR A 187 15.43 -10.35 -0.80
N TRP A 188 16.02 -9.16 -0.84
CA TRP A 188 15.43 -7.97 -0.23
C TRP A 188 14.15 -7.51 -0.95
N GLU A 189 14.10 -7.62 -2.28
CA GLU A 189 12.89 -7.37 -3.06
C GLU A 189 11.74 -8.31 -2.64
N ASP A 190 12.01 -9.62 -2.60
CA ASP A 190 11.03 -10.64 -2.22
C ASP A 190 10.56 -10.45 -0.77
N SER A 191 11.48 -10.20 0.16
CA SER A 191 11.15 -9.99 1.58
C SER A 191 10.30 -8.75 1.82
N LEU A 192 10.61 -7.61 1.18
CA LEU A 192 9.83 -6.38 1.34
C LEU A 192 8.43 -6.48 0.75
N ARG A 193 8.29 -7.16 -0.40
CA ARG A 193 6.97 -7.38 -1.04
C ARG A 193 5.98 -8.13 -0.14
N HIS A 194 6.49 -9.06 0.67
CA HIS A 194 5.67 -9.90 1.55
C HIS A 194 5.56 -9.39 2.99
N ALA A 195 6.28 -8.32 3.33
CA ALA A 195 6.22 -7.70 4.65
C ALA A 195 5.04 -6.73 4.77
N HIS A 196 4.45 -6.66 5.96
CA HIS A 196 3.31 -5.78 6.26
C HIS A 196 3.46 -5.11 7.63
N GLY A 197 2.96 -3.87 7.74
CA GLY A 197 3.02 -3.06 8.98
C GLY A 197 4.46 -2.87 9.47
N ASP A 198 4.66 -2.92 10.78
CA ASP A 198 5.97 -2.76 11.45
C ASP A 198 7.09 -3.66 10.89
N ARG A 199 6.75 -4.78 10.23
CA ARG A 199 7.73 -5.67 9.59
C ARG A 199 8.39 -5.03 8.37
N HIS A 200 7.62 -4.26 7.60
CA HIS A 200 8.13 -3.57 6.43
C HIS A 200 9.14 -2.49 6.86
N ASP A 201 8.80 -1.70 7.88
CA ASP A 201 9.67 -0.65 8.43
C ASP A 201 10.98 -1.22 8.98
N ALA A 202 10.93 -2.34 9.72
CA ALA A 202 12.12 -2.99 10.26
C ALA A 202 13.06 -3.51 9.15
N LEU A 203 12.51 -4.12 8.09
CA LEU A 203 13.31 -4.57 6.95
C LEU A 203 13.88 -3.39 6.17
N ALA A 204 13.10 -2.33 5.96
CA ALA A 204 13.56 -1.12 5.30
C ALA A 204 14.72 -0.48 6.07
N ALA A 205 14.60 -0.31 7.40
CA ALA A 205 15.65 0.24 8.25
C ALA A 205 16.95 -0.58 8.23
N ARG A 206 16.85 -1.91 8.16
CA ARG A 206 18.05 -2.76 7.99
C ARG A 206 18.69 -2.57 6.64
N LEU A 207 17.89 -2.54 5.59
CA LEU A 207 18.37 -2.35 4.23
C LEU A 207 19.06 -0.98 4.08
N GLU A 208 18.60 0.06 4.78
CA GLU A 208 19.22 1.39 4.78
C GLU A 208 20.68 1.41 5.26
N SER A 209 21.10 0.46 6.10
CA SER A 209 22.53 0.32 6.46
C SER A 209 23.42 -0.05 5.26
N ARG A 210 22.82 -0.43 4.13
CA ARG A 210 23.44 -0.82 2.86
C ARG A 210 22.93 0.11 1.76
N PRO A 211 23.40 1.35 1.69
CA PRO A 211 22.67 2.40 1.00
C PRO A 211 22.62 2.21 -0.52
N GLU A 212 23.64 1.61 -1.15
CA GLU A 212 23.56 1.24 -2.58
C GLU A 212 22.54 0.12 -2.84
N LEU A 213 22.53 -0.93 -2.02
CA LEU A 213 21.57 -2.03 -2.15
C LEU A 213 20.15 -1.57 -1.88
N TRP A 214 19.96 -0.75 -0.84
CA TRP A 214 18.71 -0.06 -0.55
C TRP A 214 18.21 0.71 -1.75
N LEU A 215 19.06 1.56 -2.33
CA LEU A 215 18.67 2.37 -3.48
C LEU A 215 18.32 1.49 -4.69
N ARG A 216 19.09 0.41 -4.94
CA ARG A 216 18.79 -0.56 -6.00
C ARG A 216 17.40 -1.15 -5.83
N VAL A 217 17.09 -1.71 -4.66
CA VAL A 217 15.79 -2.33 -4.34
C VAL A 217 14.67 -1.30 -4.45
N MET A 218 14.88 -0.10 -3.89
CA MET A 218 13.89 0.96 -3.94
C MET A 218 13.68 1.57 -5.33
N LEU A 219 14.65 1.47 -6.26
CA LEU A 219 14.51 2.02 -7.62
C LEU A 219 14.11 0.97 -8.68
N CYS A 220 14.68 -0.23 -8.66
CA CYS A 220 14.39 -1.28 -9.65
C CYS A 220 13.37 -2.33 -9.15
N GLY A 221 13.07 -2.40 -7.84
CA GLY A 221 12.17 -3.41 -7.28
C GLY A 221 10.68 -3.13 -7.55
N ASP A 222 9.82 -4.13 -7.44
CA ASP A 222 8.38 -3.98 -7.68
C ASP A 222 7.71 -2.89 -6.80
N SER A 223 6.69 -2.24 -7.34
CA SER A 223 5.91 -1.13 -6.78
C SER A 223 5.35 -1.38 -5.37
N GLN A 224 4.97 -2.61 -5.04
CA GLN A 224 4.44 -2.97 -3.71
C GLN A 224 5.53 -3.11 -2.65
N ALA A 225 6.75 -3.52 -3.02
CA ALA A 225 7.88 -3.62 -2.10
C ALA A 225 8.36 -2.22 -1.64
N ALA A 226 8.20 -1.21 -2.50
CA ALA A 226 8.61 0.17 -2.27
C ALA A 226 7.53 1.05 -1.60
N GLY A 227 6.71 0.49 -0.71
CA GLY A 227 5.73 1.24 0.10
C GLY A 227 6.34 2.53 0.65
N THR A 228 5.64 3.65 0.41
CA THR A 228 6.03 5.04 0.76
C THR A 228 7.53 5.33 0.66
N LEU A 229 8.12 5.12 -0.52
CA LEU A 229 9.46 5.61 -0.82
C LEU A 229 9.58 7.10 -0.44
N ASP A 230 10.42 7.41 0.54
CA ASP A 230 10.85 8.78 0.83
C ASP A 230 11.74 9.25 -0.33
N LEU A 231 11.14 9.99 -1.27
CA LEU A 231 11.81 10.52 -2.46
C LEU A 231 12.95 11.47 -2.10
N ALA A 232 12.84 12.20 -0.99
CA ALA A 232 13.88 13.13 -0.55
C ALA A 232 15.09 12.36 -0.02
N LYS A 233 14.87 11.31 0.79
CA LYS A 233 15.94 10.41 1.23
C LYS A 233 16.57 9.68 0.06
N ALA A 234 15.77 9.13 -0.85
CA ALA A 234 16.27 8.45 -2.04
C ALA A 234 17.14 9.38 -2.89
N GLY A 235 16.73 10.65 -3.03
CA GLY A 235 17.50 11.66 -3.76
C GLY A 235 18.85 11.95 -3.12
N ARG A 236 18.89 12.10 -1.78
CA ARG A 236 20.14 12.29 -1.03
C ARG A 236 21.07 11.08 -1.17
N VAL A 237 20.56 9.87 -0.92
CA VAL A 237 21.36 8.63 -1.00
C VAL A 237 21.87 8.41 -2.42
N ALA A 238 21.05 8.63 -3.46
CA ALA A 238 21.49 8.52 -4.84
C ALA A 238 22.63 9.50 -5.16
N ARG A 239 22.55 10.73 -4.65
CA ARG A 239 23.60 11.74 -4.84
C ARG A 239 24.89 11.35 -4.12
N GLU A 240 24.80 10.94 -2.87
CA GLU A 240 25.95 10.65 -2.00
C GLU A 240 26.67 9.35 -2.38
N ILE A 241 25.92 8.30 -2.77
CA ILE A 241 26.46 6.96 -2.97
C ILE A 241 26.81 6.67 -4.43
N LEU A 242 25.93 7.04 -5.37
CA LEU A 242 26.16 6.76 -6.79
C LEU A 242 26.82 7.93 -7.51
N GLY A 243 26.49 9.16 -7.12
CA GLY A 243 26.77 10.37 -7.89
C GLY A 243 25.78 10.55 -9.05
N MET A 244 25.39 11.80 -9.31
CA MET A 244 24.37 12.11 -10.33
C MET A 244 24.79 11.78 -11.76
N GLN A 245 26.10 11.82 -12.04
CA GLN A 245 26.64 11.38 -13.32
C GLN A 245 26.36 9.89 -13.58
N ARG A 246 26.51 9.05 -12.56
CA ARG A 246 26.24 7.62 -12.66
C ARG A 246 24.75 7.36 -12.91
N VAL A 247 23.88 8.04 -12.16
CA VAL A 247 22.41 7.97 -12.35
C VAL A 247 22.01 8.42 -13.76
N ALA A 248 22.59 9.51 -14.26
CA ALA A 248 22.36 9.99 -15.63
C ALA A 248 22.79 8.97 -16.68
N ARG A 249 23.99 8.37 -16.54
CA ARG A 249 24.44 7.28 -17.43
C ARG A 249 23.52 6.07 -17.37
N MET A 250 22.99 5.74 -16.18
CA MET A 250 22.02 4.67 -16.01
C MET A 250 20.72 4.92 -16.75
N LEU A 251 20.18 6.15 -16.63
CA LEU A 251 19.01 6.59 -17.37
C LEU A 251 19.22 6.54 -18.89
N GLN A 252 20.42 6.85 -19.36
CA GLN A 252 20.78 6.80 -20.78
C GLN A 252 21.07 5.39 -21.30
N GLY A 253 21.09 4.37 -20.42
CA GLY A 253 21.46 3.00 -20.77
C GLY A 253 22.96 2.81 -21.04
N ALA A 254 23.80 3.80 -20.74
CA ALA A 254 25.25 3.70 -20.84
C ALA A 254 25.86 2.88 -19.69
N GLU A 255 25.12 2.76 -18.58
CA GLU A 255 25.44 1.91 -17.45
C GLU A 255 24.15 1.22 -17.00
N THR A 256 24.20 -0.02 -16.55
CA THR A 256 23.01 -0.68 -16.01
C THR A 256 23.37 -1.55 -14.83
N TRP A 257 22.55 -1.51 -13.80
CA TRP A 257 22.52 -2.62 -12.86
C TRP A 257 21.98 -3.87 -13.55
N SER A 258 22.51 -5.04 -13.18
CA SER A 258 22.03 -6.34 -13.66
C SER A 258 20.52 -6.47 -13.53
N GLU A 259 19.93 -5.91 -12.47
CA GLU A 259 18.50 -6.01 -12.19
C GLU A 259 17.64 -5.17 -13.13
N CYS A 260 18.22 -4.11 -13.70
CA CYS A 260 17.54 -3.19 -14.60
C CYS A 260 17.80 -3.55 -16.09
N THR A 261 18.44 -4.69 -16.36
CA THR A 261 18.56 -5.29 -17.71
C THR A 261 17.24 -5.87 -18.22
N ALA A 262 16.30 -6.15 -17.31
CA ALA A 262 14.97 -6.63 -17.67
C ALA A 262 14.13 -5.48 -18.25
N PRO A 263 13.58 -5.60 -19.48
CA PRO A 263 12.86 -4.52 -20.18
C PRO A 263 11.68 -3.93 -19.41
N GLU A 264 11.07 -4.71 -18.52
CA GLU A 264 9.94 -4.33 -17.68
C GLU A 264 10.34 -3.52 -16.45
N ARG A 265 11.60 -3.63 -16.00
CA ARG A 265 12.11 -2.95 -14.78
C ARG A 265 12.68 -1.58 -15.07
N PHE A 266 13.28 -1.39 -16.25
CA PHE A 266 13.82 -0.09 -16.63
C PHE A 266 12.78 1.05 -16.59
N PRO A 267 11.52 0.89 -17.09
CA PRO A 267 10.49 1.91 -16.95
C PRO A 267 10.17 2.29 -15.50
N VAL A 268 10.20 1.31 -14.57
CA VAL A 268 9.95 1.52 -13.14
C VAL A 268 11.08 2.36 -12.54
N PHE A 269 12.33 1.97 -12.81
CA PHE A 269 13.52 2.72 -12.43
C PHE A 269 13.46 4.16 -12.94
N ALA A 270 13.24 4.35 -14.23
CA ALA A 270 13.18 5.67 -14.85
C ALA A 270 12.10 6.55 -14.20
N GLN A 271 10.87 6.03 -14.02
CA GLN A 271 9.80 6.77 -13.35
C GLN A 271 10.16 7.21 -11.93
N ARG A 272 10.80 6.35 -11.14
CA ARG A 272 11.22 6.68 -9.77
C ARG A 272 12.31 7.75 -9.76
N VAL A 273 13.29 7.64 -10.65
CA VAL A 273 14.33 8.68 -10.81
C VAL A 273 13.70 10.02 -11.22
N PHE A 274 12.74 10.04 -12.15
CA PHE A 274 12.07 11.28 -12.55
C PHE A 274 11.29 11.93 -11.40
N ARG A 275 10.64 11.13 -10.53
CA ARG A 275 9.97 11.65 -9.33
C ARG A 275 10.94 12.21 -8.31
N MET A 276 12.16 11.67 -8.23
CA MET A 276 13.21 12.17 -7.34
C MET A 276 13.93 13.40 -7.91
N ALA A 277 13.89 13.61 -9.22
CA ALA A 277 14.67 14.66 -9.89
C ALA A 277 14.40 16.06 -9.32
N GLU A 278 13.17 16.35 -8.88
CA GLU A 278 12.82 17.60 -8.20
C GLU A 278 13.49 17.79 -6.84
N ALA A 279 13.69 16.72 -6.08
CA ALA A 279 14.40 16.78 -4.79
C ALA A 279 15.91 16.94 -4.99
N ILE A 280 16.42 16.52 -6.15
CA ILE A 280 17.85 16.52 -6.45
C ILE A 280 18.28 17.83 -7.13
N GLN A 281 17.49 18.35 -8.06
CA GLN A 281 17.78 19.54 -8.88
C GLN A 281 19.20 19.59 -9.45
N ASP A 282 19.67 18.49 -10.05
CA ASP A 282 21.02 18.40 -10.61
C ASP A 282 21.02 18.69 -12.12
N PRO A 283 21.86 19.62 -12.63
CA PRO A 283 21.93 19.93 -14.06
C PRO A 283 22.30 18.75 -14.96
N VAL A 284 23.17 17.83 -14.50
CA VAL A 284 23.57 16.64 -15.28
C VAL A 284 22.38 15.71 -15.48
N LEU A 285 21.58 15.54 -14.43
CA LEU A 285 20.35 14.74 -14.51
C LEU A 285 19.31 15.41 -15.42
N GLN A 286 19.18 16.73 -15.36
CA GLN A 286 18.28 17.49 -16.23
C GLN A 286 18.64 17.34 -17.70
N GLU A 287 19.92 17.47 -18.07
CA GLU A 287 20.38 17.29 -19.45
C GLU A 287 20.18 15.84 -19.93
N ALA A 288 20.43 14.85 -19.08
CA ALA A 288 20.16 13.45 -19.42
C ALA A 288 18.67 13.18 -19.67
N MET A 289 17.79 13.69 -18.80
CA MET A 289 16.34 13.62 -18.97
C MET A 289 15.89 14.35 -20.24
N MET A 290 16.51 15.49 -20.54
CA MET A 290 16.22 16.26 -21.74
C MET A 290 16.57 15.48 -23.00
N GLY A 291 17.76 14.86 -23.02
CA GLY A 291 18.19 13.97 -24.10
C GLY A 291 17.25 12.77 -24.30
N LEU A 292 16.78 12.14 -23.21
CA LEU A 292 15.81 11.05 -23.31
C LEU A 292 14.50 11.49 -23.97
N TRP A 293 14.03 12.70 -23.66
CA TRP A 293 12.82 13.28 -24.25
C TRP A 293 13.02 13.67 -25.71
N SER A 294 14.13 14.34 -26.05
CA SER A 294 14.41 14.79 -27.43
C SER A 294 14.61 13.61 -28.37
N ASP A 295 15.32 12.60 -27.90
CA ASP A 295 15.71 11.43 -28.69
C ASP A 295 14.60 10.37 -28.73
N ARG A 296 13.47 10.63 -28.05
CA ARG A 296 12.28 9.76 -27.99
C ARG A 296 12.62 8.33 -27.54
N LYS A 297 13.59 8.19 -26.62
CA LYS A 297 14.07 6.89 -26.12
C LYS A 297 12.99 6.09 -25.36
N LEU A 298 11.90 6.74 -24.96
CA LEU A 298 10.79 6.16 -24.20
C LEU A 298 9.50 6.03 -25.02
N ALA A 299 9.57 6.13 -26.35
CA ALA A 299 8.40 5.98 -27.21
C ALA A 299 7.66 4.64 -26.95
N GLY A 300 6.34 4.72 -26.83
CA GLY A 300 5.48 3.57 -26.49
C GLY A 300 5.49 3.18 -25.00
N LYS A 301 6.16 3.96 -24.13
CA LYS A 301 6.12 3.82 -22.67
C LYS A 301 5.37 5.01 -22.05
N ASP A 302 4.13 5.22 -22.46
CA ASP A 302 3.30 6.41 -22.18
C ASP A 302 3.35 6.89 -20.73
N ARG A 303 3.20 6.00 -19.73
CA ARG A 303 3.29 6.37 -18.31
C ARG A 303 4.65 6.94 -17.91
N THR A 304 5.72 6.36 -18.44
CA THR A 304 7.10 6.82 -18.19
C THR A 304 7.40 8.10 -18.92
N GLU A 305 6.91 8.25 -20.15
CA GLU A 305 7.06 9.48 -20.95
C GLU A 305 6.28 10.65 -20.31
N ALA A 306 5.06 10.41 -19.82
CA ALA A 306 4.29 11.39 -19.06
C ALA A 306 5.03 11.84 -17.78
N ALA A 307 5.59 10.89 -17.01
CA ALA A 307 6.37 11.21 -15.81
C ALA A 307 7.62 12.04 -16.14
N LEU A 308 8.33 11.71 -17.23
CA LEU A 308 9.47 12.48 -17.72
C LEU A 308 9.07 13.92 -18.04
N ALA A 309 8.01 14.10 -18.83
CA ALA A 309 7.56 15.41 -19.28
C ALA A 309 7.12 16.30 -18.10
N VAL A 310 6.38 15.73 -17.14
CA VAL A 310 6.01 16.42 -15.90
C VAL A 310 7.27 16.87 -15.15
N SER A 311 8.22 15.97 -14.87
CA SER A 311 9.43 16.33 -14.13
C SER A 311 10.29 17.37 -14.88
N LEU A 312 10.47 17.22 -16.19
CA LEU A 312 11.19 18.20 -17.01
C LEU A 312 10.51 19.58 -16.99
N SER A 313 9.18 19.64 -17.05
CA SER A 313 8.45 20.92 -17.01
C SER A 313 8.64 21.69 -15.71
N ARG A 314 8.95 20.97 -14.63
CA ARG A 314 9.19 21.54 -13.31
C ARG A 314 10.64 21.98 -13.15
N LEU A 315 11.57 21.22 -13.73
CA LEU A 315 13.01 21.50 -13.70
C LEU A 315 13.44 22.57 -14.73
N ARG A 316 12.75 22.65 -15.87
CA ARG A 316 13.02 23.61 -16.97
C ARG A 316 11.77 24.43 -17.30
N PRO A 317 11.39 25.43 -16.48
CA PRO A 317 10.15 26.18 -16.68
C PRO A 317 10.06 26.90 -18.02
N ASP A 318 11.20 27.31 -18.59
CA ASP A 318 11.34 27.97 -19.90
C ASP A 318 10.89 27.07 -21.06
N GLN A 319 11.15 25.77 -20.96
CA GLN A 319 10.78 24.78 -21.97
C GLN A 319 9.57 23.94 -21.58
N GLY A 320 9.13 24.04 -20.32
CA GLY A 320 8.17 23.12 -19.73
C GLY A 320 6.84 23.04 -20.47
N ARG A 321 6.33 24.19 -20.96
CA ARG A 321 5.10 24.21 -21.78
C ARG A 321 5.25 23.38 -23.05
N ARG A 322 6.36 23.59 -23.79
CA ARG A 322 6.65 22.86 -25.03
C ARG A 322 6.80 21.37 -24.74
N VAL A 323 7.55 21.01 -23.71
CA VAL A 323 7.76 19.62 -23.31
C VAL A 323 6.44 18.90 -23.04
N LEU A 324 5.57 19.51 -22.24
CA LEU A 324 4.25 18.94 -21.92
C LEU A 324 3.33 18.86 -23.14
N ALA A 325 3.24 19.94 -23.94
CA ALA A 325 2.35 19.98 -25.11
C ALA A 325 2.77 18.95 -26.17
N ASP A 326 4.06 18.92 -26.52
CA ASP A 326 4.59 17.96 -27.50
C ASP A 326 4.44 16.51 -27.01
N THR A 327 4.64 16.26 -25.71
CA THR A 327 4.41 14.93 -25.14
C THR A 327 2.93 14.55 -25.19
N LEU A 328 2.03 15.46 -24.80
CA LEU A 328 0.59 15.21 -24.83
C LEU A 328 0.10 14.80 -26.22
N ASP A 329 0.60 15.43 -27.28
CA ASP A 329 0.23 15.12 -28.67
C ASP A 329 0.73 13.74 -29.14
N ARG A 330 1.66 13.11 -28.41
CA ARG A 330 2.22 11.79 -28.72
C ARG A 330 1.59 10.66 -27.91
N LEU A 331 1.07 10.97 -26.73
CA LEU A 331 0.57 9.97 -25.78
C LEU A 331 -0.73 9.33 -26.25
N THR A 332 -0.71 8.00 -26.39
CA THR A 332 -1.93 7.24 -26.70
C THR A 332 -2.80 7.02 -25.46
N SER A 333 -2.16 6.93 -24.29
CA SER A 333 -2.73 6.69 -22.96
C SER A 333 -1.99 7.50 -21.89
N ALA A 334 -2.44 7.44 -20.62
CA ALA A 334 -1.78 8.08 -19.47
C ALA A 334 -1.53 9.60 -19.63
N ARG A 335 -2.50 10.32 -20.23
CA ARG A 335 -2.41 11.77 -20.48
C ARG A 335 -2.70 12.60 -19.23
N ALA A 336 -3.54 12.09 -18.33
CA ALA A 336 -3.97 12.77 -17.11
C ALA A 336 -2.85 13.51 -16.34
N PRO A 337 -1.66 12.93 -16.05
CA PRO A 337 -0.60 13.66 -15.36
C PRO A 337 -0.09 14.89 -16.13
N VAL A 338 0.01 14.81 -17.45
CA VAL A 338 0.45 15.90 -18.32
C VAL A 338 -0.63 16.99 -18.41
N LEU A 339 -1.90 16.58 -18.56
CA LEU A 339 -3.04 17.49 -18.56
C LEU A 339 -3.20 18.25 -17.24
N GLN A 340 -3.01 17.56 -16.11
CA GLN A 340 -3.01 18.18 -14.79
C GLN A 340 -1.91 19.24 -14.67
N GLU A 341 -0.69 18.93 -15.10
CA GLU A 341 0.44 19.86 -15.01
C GLU A 341 0.26 21.07 -15.94
N LEU A 342 -0.23 20.84 -17.17
CA LEU A 342 -0.62 21.91 -18.11
C LEU A 342 -1.69 22.82 -17.50
N SER A 343 -2.76 22.24 -16.95
CA SER A 343 -3.83 22.99 -16.31
C SER A 343 -3.37 23.71 -15.06
N LYS A 344 -2.37 23.22 -14.34
CA LYS A 344 -1.85 23.86 -13.13
C LYS A 344 -0.93 25.04 -13.44
N ARG A 345 -0.04 24.91 -14.42
CA ARG A 345 1.05 25.89 -14.67
C ARG A 345 0.81 26.79 -15.87
N TYR A 346 0.12 26.29 -16.89
CA TYR A 346 0.02 26.93 -18.20
C TYR A 346 -1.43 27.17 -18.63
N PHE A 347 -2.36 27.23 -17.67
CA PHE A 347 -3.80 27.31 -17.89
C PHE A 347 -4.20 28.38 -18.90
N ASP A 348 -3.72 29.61 -18.74
CA ASP A 348 -4.17 30.74 -19.54
C ASP A 348 -3.82 30.56 -21.03
N VAL A 349 -2.62 30.03 -21.31
CA VAL A 349 -2.10 29.83 -22.67
C VAL A 349 -2.65 28.55 -23.30
N GLU A 350 -2.94 27.52 -22.49
CA GLU A 350 -3.40 26.21 -22.97
C GLU A 350 -4.91 26.01 -22.81
N SER A 351 -5.66 27.04 -22.39
CA SER A 351 -7.09 26.97 -22.06
C SER A 351 -7.95 26.39 -23.18
N GLU A 352 -7.71 26.78 -24.43
CA GLU A 352 -8.42 26.24 -25.59
C GLU A 352 -8.12 24.75 -25.82
N ARG A 353 -6.85 24.35 -25.65
CA ARG A 353 -6.44 22.94 -25.74
C ARG A 353 -7.09 22.12 -24.63
N LEU A 354 -7.04 22.59 -23.38
CA LEU A 354 -7.67 21.94 -22.23
C LEU A 354 -9.19 21.80 -22.42
N GLN A 355 -9.85 22.85 -22.93
CA GLN A 355 -11.27 22.80 -23.28
C GLN A 355 -11.57 21.71 -24.33
N ARG A 356 -10.74 21.56 -25.37
CA ARG A 356 -10.91 20.50 -26.37
C ARG A 356 -10.84 19.10 -25.74
N PHE A 357 -9.92 18.87 -24.81
CA PHE A 357 -9.84 17.59 -24.09
C PHE A 357 -11.05 17.34 -23.21
N MET A 358 -11.58 18.37 -22.52
CA MET A 358 -12.79 18.23 -21.72
C MET A 358 -14.06 17.94 -22.55
N LEU A 359 -14.07 18.33 -23.82
CA LEU A 359 -15.21 18.16 -24.73
C LEU A 359 -15.10 16.93 -25.65
N ALA A 360 -13.93 16.28 -25.69
CA ALA A 360 -13.79 15.01 -26.38
C ALA A 360 -14.70 13.95 -25.74
N ALA A 361 -15.17 12.97 -26.52
CA ALA A 361 -16.01 11.88 -26.03
C ALA A 361 -15.23 10.56 -26.00
N GLY A 362 -15.27 9.79 -24.91
CA GLY A 362 -14.69 8.44 -24.84
C GLY A 362 -14.62 7.81 -23.44
N ILE A 363 -14.25 6.53 -23.35
CA ILE A 363 -14.16 5.77 -22.07
C ILE A 363 -12.95 6.18 -21.23
N HIS A 364 -11.89 6.73 -21.85
CA HIS A 364 -10.67 7.23 -21.18
C HIS A 364 -10.74 8.71 -20.80
N ASP A 365 -11.92 9.31 -20.91
CA ASP A 365 -12.16 10.76 -20.83
C ASP A 365 -12.37 11.26 -19.39
N SER A 366 -12.82 10.39 -18.48
CA SER A 366 -13.07 10.79 -17.09
C SER A 366 -11.77 11.13 -16.34
N GLU A 367 -10.70 10.34 -16.49
CA GLU A 367 -9.40 10.63 -15.86
C GLU A 367 -8.79 11.94 -16.38
N ASP A 368 -8.85 12.16 -17.70
CA ASP A 368 -8.35 13.37 -18.35
C ASP A 368 -9.16 14.60 -17.90
N ARG A 369 -10.49 14.53 -17.86
CA ARG A 369 -11.37 15.58 -17.33
C ARG A 369 -11.09 15.87 -15.85
N VAL A 370 -10.92 14.84 -15.03
CA VAL A 370 -10.59 14.99 -13.59
C VAL A 370 -9.25 15.70 -13.42
N ALA A 371 -8.22 15.31 -14.17
CA ALA A 371 -6.91 15.94 -14.14
C ALA A 371 -6.96 17.44 -14.48
N ILE A 372 -7.71 17.82 -15.52
CA ILE A 372 -7.91 19.22 -15.90
C ILE A 372 -8.66 19.97 -14.80
N LEU A 373 -9.71 19.38 -14.23
CA LEU A 373 -10.48 20.00 -13.15
C LEU A 373 -9.65 20.19 -11.88
N GLU A 374 -8.74 19.26 -11.56
CA GLU A 374 -7.81 19.41 -10.43
C GLU A 374 -6.83 20.56 -10.63
N GLY A 375 -6.32 20.76 -11.85
CA GLY A 375 -5.53 21.95 -12.18
C GLY A 375 -6.35 23.24 -12.13
N ALA A 376 -7.58 23.22 -12.66
CA ALA A 376 -8.50 24.36 -12.66
C ALA A 376 -8.91 24.79 -11.25
N LEU A 377 -9.06 23.84 -10.32
CA LEU A 377 -9.33 24.12 -8.89
C LEU A 377 -8.26 25.02 -8.30
N LEU A 378 -6.98 24.72 -8.55
CA LEU A 378 -5.84 25.52 -8.08
C LEU A 378 -5.81 26.92 -8.70
N ARG A 379 -6.33 27.09 -9.92
CA ARG A 379 -6.36 28.38 -10.61
C ARG A 379 -7.39 29.36 -10.06
N GLY A 380 -8.35 28.91 -9.25
CA GLY A 380 -9.31 29.83 -8.65
C GLY A 380 -10.31 30.38 -9.70
N ASP A 381 -10.62 31.67 -9.59
CA ASP A 381 -11.57 32.34 -10.49
C ASP A 381 -11.09 32.47 -11.93
N GLY A 382 -9.79 32.39 -12.17
CA GLY A 382 -9.21 32.43 -13.52
C GLY A 382 -9.65 31.27 -14.41
N ALA A 383 -10.06 30.13 -13.82
CA ALA A 383 -10.57 28.99 -14.58
C ALA A 383 -12.07 29.09 -14.94
N VAL A 384 -12.80 30.02 -14.34
CA VAL A 384 -14.26 30.14 -14.53
C VAL A 384 -14.66 30.35 -15.99
N PRO A 385 -13.99 31.20 -16.80
CA PRO A 385 -14.38 31.38 -18.21
C PRO A 385 -14.32 30.08 -19.02
N MET A 386 -13.22 29.33 -18.92
CA MET A 386 -13.05 28.06 -19.63
C MET A 386 -14.07 27.02 -19.13
N LEU A 387 -14.21 26.86 -17.80
CA LEU A 387 -15.15 25.88 -17.25
C LEU A 387 -16.60 26.23 -17.55
N ARG A 388 -16.96 27.52 -17.59
CA ARG A 388 -18.27 27.97 -18.05
C ARG A 388 -18.50 27.54 -19.50
N ASN A 389 -17.54 27.78 -20.38
CA ASN A 389 -17.65 27.40 -21.79
C ASN A 389 -17.80 25.87 -21.96
N VAL A 390 -17.09 25.09 -21.16
CA VAL A 390 -17.18 23.62 -21.16
C VAL A 390 -18.53 23.16 -20.61
N VAL A 391 -18.88 23.53 -19.38
CA VAL A 391 -20.06 23.04 -18.66
C VAL A 391 -21.37 23.44 -19.34
N MET A 392 -21.40 24.62 -19.97
CA MET A 392 -22.54 25.11 -20.72
C MET A 392 -22.60 24.56 -22.15
N ASN A 393 -21.55 23.88 -22.63
CA ASN A 393 -21.57 23.25 -23.94
C ASN A 393 -22.51 22.03 -23.92
N PRO A 394 -23.48 21.91 -24.85
CA PRO A 394 -24.38 20.77 -24.92
C PRO A 394 -23.67 19.42 -25.10
N SER A 395 -22.49 19.41 -25.72
CA SER A 395 -21.65 18.21 -25.89
C SER A 395 -20.95 17.77 -24.60
N PHE A 396 -20.88 18.65 -23.59
CA PHE A 396 -20.38 18.28 -22.27
C PHE A 396 -21.49 17.62 -21.46
N ASP A 397 -21.68 16.33 -21.69
CA ASP A 397 -22.45 15.46 -20.82
C ASP A 397 -21.51 14.52 -20.06
N SER A 398 -21.71 14.43 -18.75
CA SER A 398 -20.87 13.63 -17.86
C SER A 398 -21.71 13.09 -16.72
N ASP A 399 -21.89 11.78 -16.70
CA ASP A 399 -22.39 11.02 -15.56
C ASP A 399 -21.26 10.47 -14.68
N ALA A 400 -20.00 10.67 -15.10
CA ALA A 400 -18.81 10.27 -14.36
C ALA A 400 -18.74 11.00 -13.02
N GLU A 401 -18.93 10.23 -11.94
CA GLU A 401 -19.00 10.72 -10.58
C GLU A 401 -17.83 11.62 -10.18
N GLN A 402 -16.59 11.21 -10.49
CA GLN A 402 -15.39 11.96 -10.11
C GLN A 402 -15.32 13.35 -10.78
N VAL A 403 -15.82 13.47 -12.00
CA VAL A 403 -15.91 14.76 -12.73
C VAL A 403 -16.92 15.68 -12.04
N ILE A 404 -18.09 15.14 -11.69
CA ILE A 404 -19.15 15.88 -10.99
C ILE A 404 -18.65 16.33 -9.61
N GLU A 405 -17.99 15.45 -8.84
CA GLU A 405 -17.42 15.78 -7.54
C GLU A 405 -16.44 16.95 -7.63
N ARG A 406 -15.55 16.96 -8.63
CA ARG A 406 -14.57 18.04 -8.82
C ARG A 406 -15.21 19.35 -9.24
N LEU A 407 -16.26 19.31 -10.08
CA LEU A 407 -17.05 20.49 -10.43
C LEU A 407 -17.83 21.04 -9.22
N VAL A 408 -18.43 20.17 -8.42
CA VAL A 408 -19.11 20.56 -7.16
C VAL A 408 -18.11 21.18 -6.19
N ALA A 409 -16.94 20.57 -5.99
CA ALA A 409 -15.88 21.13 -5.16
C ALA A 409 -15.42 22.50 -5.67
N PHE A 410 -15.34 22.68 -6.99
CA PHE A 410 -15.01 23.97 -7.60
C PHE A 410 -16.05 25.04 -7.29
N VAL A 411 -17.34 24.72 -7.43
CA VAL A 411 -18.42 25.68 -7.11
C VAL A 411 -18.47 25.97 -5.61
N ALA A 412 -18.43 24.94 -4.77
CA ALA A 412 -18.51 25.08 -3.31
C ALA A 412 -17.35 25.90 -2.72
N ALA A 413 -16.16 25.83 -3.32
CA ALA A 413 -15.02 26.67 -2.92
C ALA A 413 -15.22 28.17 -3.20
N ARG A 414 -16.23 28.56 -3.99
CA ARG A 414 -16.50 29.95 -4.41
C ARG A 414 -17.87 30.47 -3.98
N ASP A 415 -18.84 29.57 -3.77
CA ASP A 415 -20.19 29.90 -3.32
C ASP A 415 -20.57 28.97 -2.17
N ALA A 416 -20.30 29.41 -0.94
CA ALA A 416 -20.67 28.67 0.27
C ALA A 416 -22.18 28.48 0.44
N GLY A 417 -23.01 29.25 -0.29
CA GLY A 417 -24.45 29.11 -0.34
C GLY A 417 -24.94 28.06 -1.36
N ALA A 418 -24.06 27.52 -2.19
CA ALA A 418 -24.41 26.47 -3.15
C ALA A 418 -24.62 25.13 -2.41
N SER A 419 -25.88 24.67 -2.37
CA SER A 419 -26.24 23.37 -1.82
C SER A 419 -26.22 22.30 -2.90
N PHE A 420 -25.55 21.18 -2.62
CA PHE A 420 -25.50 20.00 -3.49
C PHE A 420 -25.93 18.74 -2.70
N PRO A 421 -26.49 17.73 -3.38
CA PRO A 421 -26.66 16.38 -2.83
C PRO A 421 -25.44 15.89 -2.06
N ARG A 422 -25.66 15.10 -1.00
CA ARG A 422 -24.55 14.57 -0.21
C ARG A 422 -23.74 13.59 -1.04
N ARG A 423 -22.44 13.51 -0.77
CA ARG A 423 -21.54 12.56 -1.43
C ARG A 423 -22.11 11.13 -1.45
N GLY A 424 -22.62 10.64 -0.32
CA GLY A 424 -23.22 9.31 -0.21
C GLY A 424 -24.51 9.09 -1.04
N GLU A 425 -25.16 10.15 -1.52
CA GLU A 425 -26.33 10.07 -2.41
C GLU A 425 -25.93 9.94 -3.89
N MET A 426 -24.71 10.36 -4.24
CA MET A 426 -24.13 10.18 -5.58
C MET A 426 -23.48 8.79 -5.76
N HIS A 427 -23.00 8.18 -4.67
CA HIS A 427 -22.35 6.86 -4.71
C HIS A 427 -23.35 5.71 -4.56
N VAL A 428 -23.23 4.69 -5.42
CA VAL A 428 -23.94 3.42 -5.24
C VAL A 428 -23.15 2.53 -4.28
N GLY A 429 -23.49 2.59 -2.99
CA GLY A 429 -23.06 1.59 -2.00
C GLY A 429 -23.91 0.32 -2.13
N LEU A 430 -23.42 -0.71 -2.84
CA LEU A 430 -24.09 -2.01 -2.90
C LEU A 430 -23.73 -2.83 -1.66
N TYR A 431 -24.71 -3.12 -0.80
CA TYR A 431 -24.51 -4.10 0.27
C TYR A 431 -24.49 -5.50 -0.34
N LYS A 432 -23.65 -6.39 0.19
CA LYS A 432 -23.52 -7.79 -0.28
C LYS A 432 -24.85 -8.55 -0.33
N ASN A 433 -25.86 -8.12 0.43
CA ASN A 433 -27.15 -8.79 0.57
C ASN A 433 -28.33 -8.06 -0.10
N SER A 434 -28.09 -7.00 -0.89
CA SER A 434 -29.19 -6.25 -1.53
C SER A 434 -29.83 -7.03 -2.68
N THR A 435 -31.17 -7.04 -2.74
CA THR A 435 -31.93 -7.66 -3.84
C THR A 435 -31.72 -6.91 -5.16
N PRO A 436 -31.91 -7.53 -6.34
CA PRO A 436 -31.78 -6.85 -7.63
C PRO A 436 -32.61 -5.56 -7.74
N GLU A 437 -33.83 -5.55 -7.18
CA GLU A 437 -34.72 -4.38 -7.16
C GLU A 437 -34.14 -3.25 -6.29
N GLU A 438 -33.59 -3.58 -5.11
CA GLU A 438 -32.93 -2.60 -4.24
C GLU A 438 -31.67 -2.02 -4.89
N ARG A 439 -30.90 -2.83 -5.62
CA ARG A 439 -29.71 -2.37 -6.35
C ARG A 439 -30.11 -1.39 -7.44
N LYS A 440 -31.11 -1.75 -8.25
CA LYS A 440 -31.64 -0.88 -9.31
C LYS A 440 -32.20 0.42 -8.75
N GLY A 441 -32.99 0.36 -7.67
CA GLY A 441 -33.54 1.55 -7.04
C GLY A 441 -32.47 2.53 -6.52
N ARG A 442 -31.35 2.01 -5.99
CA ARG A 442 -30.21 2.85 -5.56
C ARG A 442 -29.41 3.40 -6.72
N GLU A 443 -29.24 2.63 -7.79
CA GLU A 443 -28.60 3.09 -9.01
C GLU A 443 -29.39 4.23 -9.65
N ASP A 444 -30.71 4.10 -9.75
CA ASP A 444 -31.61 5.14 -10.24
C ASP A 444 -31.53 6.41 -9.37
N GLN A 445 -31.47 6.27 -8.04
CA GLN A 445 -31.27 7.38 -7.10
C GLN A 445 -29.93 8.08 -7.30
N SER A 446 -28.83 7.32 -7.45
CA SER A 446 -27.50 7.86 -7.72
C SER A 446 -27.45 8.61 -9.04
N ILE A 447 -28.05 8.06 -10.10
CA ILE A 447 -28.15 8.73 -11.41
C ILE A 447 -28.95 10.03 -11.29
N ALA A 448 -30.06 10.03 -10.58
CA ALA A 448 -30.87 11.23 -10.34
C ALA A 448 -30.10 12.29 -9.55
N ALA A 449 -29.38 11.91 -8.50
CA ALA A 449 -28.54 12.80 -7.70
C ALA A 449 -27.41 13.42 -8.54
N ARG A 450 -26.74 12.63 -9.37
CA ARG A 450 -25.70 13.12 -10.29
C ARG A 450 -26.24 14.12 -11.32
N LYS A 451 -27.44 13.86 -11.87
CA LYS A 451 -28.14 14.80 -12.76
C LYS A 451 -28.50 16.10 -12.06
N ASP A 452 -29.01 16.04 -10.82
CA ASP A 452 -29.30 17.24 -10.00
C ASP A 452 -28.03 18.05 -9.73
N CYS A 453 -26.92 17.41 -9.33
CA CYS A 453 -25.63 18.06 -9.16
C CYS A 453 -25.19 18.82 -10.41
N MET A 454 -25.22 18.16 -11.58
CA MET A 454 -24.82 18.80 -12.84
C MET A 454 -25.76 19.94 -13.25
N ALA A 455 -27.07 19.82 -13.01
CA ALA A 455 -28.01 20.91 -13.24
C ALA A 455 -27.70 22.13 -12.37
N ARG A 456 -27.36 21.93 -11.08
CA ARG A 456 -26.97 23.00 -10.17
C ARG A 456 -25.63 23.64 -10.53
N VAL A 457 -24.65 22.83 -10.94
CA VAL A 457 -23.36 23.34 -11.45
C VAL A 457 -23.60 24.21 -12.69
N ARG A 458 -24.38 23.75 -13.67
CA ARG A 458 -24.76 24.54 -14.86
C ARG A 458 -25.48 25.82 -14.48
N ALA A 459 -26.42 25.76 -13.54
CA ALA A 459 -27.14 26.94 -13.06
C ALA A 459 -26.18 27.98 -12.44
N TRP A 460 -25.18 27.54 -11.67
CA TRP A 460 -24.17 28.43 -11.10
C TRP A 460 -23.35 29.14 -12.18
N PHE A 461 -22.83 28.39 -13.17
CA PHE A 461 -22.09 28.95 -14.30
C PHE A 461 -22.97 29.82 -15.23
N GLY A 462 -24.28 29.60 -15.24
CA GLY A 462 -25.26 30.36 -16.01
C GLY A 462 -25.59 31.74 -15.42
N ARG A 463 -25.33 31.98 -14.12
CA ARG A 463 -25.66 33.26 -13.47
C ARG A 463 -24.89 34.42 -14.14
N PRO A 464 -25.55 35.55 -14.45
CA PRO A 464 -24.84 36.75 -14.86
C PRO A 464 -23.94 37.19 -13.70
N ARG A 465 -22.63 37.30 -13.93
CA ARG A 465 -21.71 37.88 -12.95
C ARG A 465 -22.09 39.34 -12.77
N SER A 466 -22.74 39.68 -11.67
CA SER A 466 -22.77 41.05 -11.17
C SER A 466 -21.31 41.50 -11.01
N GLY A 467 -21.00 42.70 -11.51
CA GLY A 467 -19.64 43.26 -11.54
C GLY A 467 -18.95 43.30 -10.17
N PRO A 468 -17.65 43.64 -10.13
CA PRO A 468 -16.80 43.40 -8.98
C PRO A 468 -17.35 44.06 -7.71
N ARG A 469 -17.50 43.27 -6.64
CA ARG A 469 -17.44 43.81 -5.29
C ARG A 469 -15.98 44.15 -5.03
N GLY A 470 -15.59 45.35 -5.41
CA GLY A 470 -14.34 45.94 -4.94
C GLY A 470 -14.44 46.19 -3.44
N THR A 471 -13.50 45.61 -2.69
CA THR A 471 -12.83 46.19 -1.53
C THR A 471 -11.50 45.47 -1.38
#